data_AF-A0A0R3Q186-F1
#
_entry.id   AF-A0A0R3Q186-F1
#
_cell.length_a   1.000
_cell.length_b   1.000
_cell.length_c   1.000
_cell.angle_alpha   90.00
_cell.angle_beta   90.00
_cell.angle_gamma   90.00
#
_symmetry.space_group_name_H-M   'P 1'
#
loop_
_entity.id
_entity.type
_entity.pdbx_description
1 polymer ?
#
loop_
_entity_poly.entity_id
_entity_poly.type
_entity_poly.pdbx_seq_one_letter_code
_entity_poly.pdbx_strand_id
1 'polypeptide(L)'
;MSMMDAQKSCAEKGSTLFVANSVEEFVSETIKETRTSTFKCLPLDDGKQPSWGSYDGVDPSQLKWLVNPYSSTVNGWTPLSTCVGHYNGDIYSDYLYFYPCSSLFHSVCERNSTLN
;
A
#
# COMPACT_ATOMS: atom_id res chain seq x y z
N MET A 1 -3.42 4.15 11.89
CA MET A 1 -2.73 3.04 12.56
C MET A 1 -1.38 2.82 11.91
N SER A 2 -0.39 2.32 12.66
CA SER A 2 0.89 1.91 12.08
C SER A 2 0.70 0.70 11.18
N MET A 3 1.70 0.38 10.34
CA MET A 3 1.66 -0.81 9.49
C MET A 3 1.50 -2.10 10.32
N MET A 4 2.24 -2.22 11.43
CA MET A 4 2.16 -3.40 12.29
C MET A 4 0.78 -3.55 12.93
N ASP A 5 0.19 -2.45 13.41
CA ASP A 5 -1.17 -2.45 13.97
C ASP A 5 -2.21 -2.79 12.90
N ALA A 6 -2.01 -2.33 11.66
CA ALA A 6 -2.88 -2.62 10.54
C ALA A 6 -2.88 -4.11 10.20
N GLN A 7 -1.70 -4.73 10.10
CA GLN A 7 -1.56 -6.17 9.88
C GLN A 7 -2.25 -6.96 10.98
N LYS A 8 -2.03 -6.58 12.24
CA LYS A 8 -2.65 -7.23 13.39
C LYS A 8 -4.18 -7.11 13.36
N SER A 9 -4.70 -5.91 13.10
CA SER A 9 -6.15 -5.65 13.02
C SER A 9 -6.84 -6.46 11.92
N CYS A 10 -6.21 -6.60 10.75
CA CYS A 10 -6.73 -7.48 9.70
C CYS A 10 -6.66 -8.96 10.12
N ALA A 11 -5.52 -9.39 10.68
CA ALA A 11 -5.35 -10.79 11.11
C ALA A 11 -6.36 -11.20 12.19
N GLU A 12 -6.67 -10.33 13.16
CA GLU A 12 -7.69 -10.54 14.18
C GLU A 12 -9.10 -10.74 13.59
N LYS A 13 -9.32 -10.27 12.37
CA LYS A 13 -10.56 -10.47 11.61
C LYS A 13 -10.48 -11.64 10.63
N GLY A 14 -9.43 -12.47 10.66
CA GLY A 14 -9.23 -13.54 9.70
C GLY A 14 -9.08 -13.02 8.27
N SER A 15 -8.40 -11.89 8.10
CA SER A 15 -8.10 -11.26 6.82
C SER A 15 -6.63 -10.83 6.76
N THR A 16 -6.17 -10.42 5.59
CA THR A 16 -4.85 -9.80 5.40
C THR A 16 -5.01 -8.33 5.07
N LEU A 17 -3.90 -7.59 5.08
CA LEU A 17 -3.91 -6.30 4.39
C LEU A 17 -4.17 -6.51 2.90
N PHE A 18 -4.87 -5.56 2.31
CA PHE A 18 -5.22 -5.54 0.89
C PHE A 18 -3.99 -5.66 -0.01
N VAL A 19 -4.07 -6.56 -0.98
CA VAL A 19 -3.11 -6.76 -2.06
C VAL A 19 -3.88 -6.70 -3.37
N ALA A 20 -3.75 -5.59 -4.10
CA ALA A 20 -4.48 -5.42 -5.35
C ALA A 20 -3.97 -6.39 -6.42
N ASN A 21 -4.87 -7.06 -7.12
CA ASN A 21 -4.59 -7.95 -8.24
C ASN A 21 -4.50 -7.21 -9.58
N SER A 22 -5.01 -5.98 -9.65
CA SER A 22 -4.90 -5.10 -10.82
C SER A 22 -4.84 -3.63 -10.42
N VAL A 23 -4.44 -2.76 -11.36
CA VAL A 23 -4.48 -1.29 -11.16
C VAL A 23 -5.92 -0.83 -10.93
N GLU A 24 -6.88 -1.41 -11.65
CA GLU A 24 -8.30 -1.06 -11.54
C GLU A 24 -8.88 -1.44 -10.18
N GLU A 25 -8.51 -2.60 -9.63
CA GLU A 25 -8.91 -2.98 -8.27
C GLU A 25 -8.36 -2.01 -7.24
N PHE A 26 -7.06 -1.68 -7.35
CA PHE A 26 -6.43 -0.70 -6.47
C PHE A 26 -7.16 0.65 -6.50
N VAL A 27 -7.47 1.16 -7.70
CA VAL A 27 -8.20 2.42 -7.89
C VAL A 27 -9.62 2.32 -7.34
N SER A 28 -10.33 1.22 -7.57
CA SER A 28 -11.69 1.03 -7.06
C SER A 28 -11.76 1.06 -5.55
N GLU A 29 -10.88 0.33 -4.87
CA GLU A 29 -10.89 0.23 -3.40
C GLU A 29 -10.35 1.50 -2.72
N THR A 30 -9.39 2.20 -3.33
CA THR A 30 -8.86 3.46 -2.80
C THR A 30 -9.80 4.65 -2.95
N ILE A 31 -10.57 4.72 -4.06
CA ILE A 31 -11.56 5.78 -4.29
C ILE A 31 -12.75 5.62 -3.35
N LYS A 32 -13.21 4.39 -3.10
CA LYS A 32 -14.37 4.12 -2.21
C LYS A 32 -14.17 4.65 -0.79
N GLU A 33 -12.94 4.59 -0.27
CA GLU A 33 -12.69 4.87 1.15
C GLU A 33 -12.62 6.37 1.50
N THR A 34 -12.57 7.30 0.55
CA THR A 34 -12.53 8.79 0.76
C THR A 34 -11.52 9.29 1.81
N ARG A 35 -10.57 8.45 2.24
CA ARG A 35 -9.62 8.70 3.34
C ARG A 35 -8.27 8.08 3.00
N THR A 36 -7.20 8.68 3.53
CA THR A 36 -5.82 8.21 3.39
C THR A 36 -5.68 6.76 3.85
N SER A 37 -5.15 5.88 3.00
CA SER A 37 -5.13 4.43 3.24
C SER A 37 -3.71 3.86 3.22
N THR A 38 -3.42 2.90 4.10
CA THR A 38 -2.21 2.10 4.16
C THR A 38 -2.41 0.86 3.32
N PHE A 39 -1.36 0.50 2.59
CA PHE A 39 -1.29 -0.74 1.84
C PHE A 39 -0.06 -1.53 2.26
N LYS A 40 -0.11 -2.85 2.11
CA LYS A 40 1.07 -3.69 2.37
C LYS A 40 2.02 -3.52 1.19
N CYS A 41 2.92 -2.55 1.24
CA CYS A 41 4.04 -2.52 0.30
C CYS A 41 5.32 -2.22 1.07
N LEU A 42 6.22 -3.20 1.06
CA LEU A 42 7.55 -3.11 1.64
C LEU A 42 8.57 -3.18 0.51
N PRO A 43 9.71 -2.49 0.59
CA PRO A 43 10.80 -2.72 -0.34
C PRO A 43 11.29 -4.16 -0.20
N LEU A 44 11.52 -4.82 -1.33
CA LEU A 44 12.39 -5.99 -1.35
C LEU A 44 13.83 -5.54 -1.10
N ASP A 45 14.59 -6.34 -0.35
CA ASP A 45 16.01 -6.11 -0.03
C ASP A 45 16.85 -5.79 -1.27
N ASP A 46 17.84 -4.91 -1.05
CA ASP A 46 18.83 -4.30 -1.96
C ASP A 46 18.33 -3.64 -3.27
N GLY A 47 17.12 -3.96 -3.74
CA GLY A 47 16.60 -3.52 -5.04
C GLY A 47 15.79 -2.22 -5.03
N LYS A 48 15.47 -1.67 -3.85
CA LYS A 48 14.61 -0.47 -3.71
C LYS A 48 13.30 -0.59 -4.51
N GLN A 49 12.76 -1.79 -4.69
CA GLN A 49 11.55 -1.99 -5.49
C GLN A 49 10.38 -2.36 -4.57
N PRO A 50 9.19 -1.77 -4.75
CA PRO A 50 8.09 -1.98 -3.84
C PRO A 50 7.45 -3.35 -4.11
N SER A 51 7.12 -4.08 -3.06
CA SER A 51 6.49 -5.39 -3.16
C SER A 51 5.40 -5.54 -2.12
N TRP A 52 4.34 -6.26 -2.48
CA TRP A 52 3.29 -6.69 -1.55
C TRP A 52 3.79 -7.65 -0.45
N GLY A 53 5.04 -8.11 -0.53
CA GLY A 53 5.57 -9.16 0.34
C GLY A 53 4.88 -10.51 0.12
N SER A 54 4.24 -10.67 -1.05
CA SER A 54 3.68 -11.89 -1.62
C SER A 54 4.10 -11.95 -3.09
N TYR A 55 4.06 -13.14 -3.69
CA TYR A 55 4.27 -13.31 -5.13
C TYR A 55 3.05 -12.90 -5.96
N ASP A 56 1.91 -12.69 -5.29
CA ASP A 56 0.64 -12.31 -5.89
C ASP A 56 0.42 -10.80 -5.84
N GLY A 57 -0.39 -10.29 -6.79
CA GLY A 57 -0.76 -8.89 -6.92
C GLY A 57 -0.18 -8.20 -8.16
N VAL A 58 -0.71 -7.02 -8.48
CA VAL A 58 -0.18 -6.13 -9.54
C VAL A 58 1.23 -5.64 -9.16
N ASP A 59 2.14 -5.47 -10.11
CA ASP A 59 3.44 -4.86 -9.81
C ASP A 59 3.24 -3.44 -9.22
N PRO A 60 3.66 -3.18 -7.97
CA PRO A 60 3.47 -1.87 -7.33
C PRO A 60 4.12 -0.70 -8.08
N SER A 61 5.13 -0.95 -8.91
CA SER A 61 5.77 0.09 -9.74
C SER A 61 4.83 0.62 -10.84
N GLN A 62 3.76 -0.10 -11.17
CA GLN A 62 2.75 0.31 -12.16
C GLN A 62 1.65 1.20 -11.57
N LEU A 63 1.61 1.37 -10.24
CA LEU A 63 0.63 2.21 -9.56
C LEU A 63 0.99 3.71 -9.64
N LYS A 64 0.06 4.59 -9.27
CA LYS A 64 0.25 6.04 -9.33
C LYS A 64 1.14 6.53 -8.17
N TRP A 65 2.44 6.67 -8.42
CA TRP A 65 3.41 7.28 -7.50
C TRP A 65 3.39 8.81 -7.57
N LEU A 66 3.83 9.49 -6.51
CA LEU A 66 3.90 10.96 -6.47
C LEU A 66 4.79 11.52 -7.58
N VAL A 67 5.97 10.92 -7.77
CA VAL A 67 6.94 11.29 -8.80
C VAL A 67 6.99 10.19 -9.85
N ASN A 68 6.71 10.56 -11.10
CA ASN A 68 6.78 9.70 -12.28
C ASN A 68 7.80 10.26 -13.31
N PRO A 69 8.60 9.40 -13.99
CA PRO A 69 8.61 7.93 -13.92
C PRO A 69 9.05 7.40 -12.55
N TYR A 70 8.55 6.23 -12.18
CA TYR A 70 8.74 5.65 -10.85
C TYR A 70 10.24 5.50 -10.51
N SER A 71 10.58 5.97 -9.30
CA SER A 71 11.83 5.68 -8.63
C SER A 71 11.63 5.76 -7.12
N SER A 72 12.12 4.77 -6.37
CA SER A 72 11.93 4.70 -4.92
C SER A 72 12.49 5.90 -4.17
N THR A 73 13.72 6.30 -4.46
CA THR A 73 14.41 7.35 -3.69
C THR A 73 13.70 8.70 -3.77
N VAL A 74 13.20 9.07 -4.95
CA VAL A 74 12.43 10.32 -5.13
C VAL A 74 11.00 10.22 -4.58
N ASN A 75 10.48 9.01 -4.43
CA ASN A 75 9.19 8.74 -3.80
C ASN A 75 9.31 8.43 -2.29
N GLY A 76 10.38 8.92 -1.65
CA GLY A 76 10.51 8.94 -0.18
C GLY A 76 11.16 7.72 0.45
N TRP A 77 11.62 6.77 -0.36
CA TRP A 77 12.27 5.56 0.16
C TRP A 77 13.55 5.92 0.92
N THR A 78 13.62 5.47 2.17
CA THR A 78 14.83 5.51 3.00
C THR A 78 14.83 4.27 3.91
N PRO A 79 15.96 3.93 4.58
CA PRO A 79 15.95 2.87 5.59
C PRO A 79 14.95 3.07 6.74
N LEU A 80 14.46 4.30 6.95
CA LEU A 80 13.44 4.64 7.95
C LEU A 80 12.03 4.74 7.37
N SER A 81 11.90 4.78 6.04
CA SER A 81 10.64 4.95 5.30
C SER A 81 10.50 3.85 4.27
N THR A 82 10.04 2.69 4.73
CA THR A 82 9.94 1.47 3.92
C THR A 82 8.50 1.03 3.69
N CYS A 83 7.50 1.65 4.34
CA CYS A 83 6.10 1.31 4.12
C CYS A 83 5.47 2.24 3.10
N VAL A 84 4.59 1.73 2.25
CA VAL A 84 3.84 2.56 1.30
C VAL A 84 2.49 2.96 1.87
N GLY A 85 2.20 4.25 1.77
CA GLY A 85 0.88 4.81 2.03
C GLY A 85 0.33 5.40 0.75
N HIS A 86 -0.99 5.28 0.58
CA HIS A 86 -1.74 6.06 -0.39
C HIS A 86 -2.26 7.30 0.30
N TYR A 87 -1.73 8.43 -0.14
CA TYR A 87 -2.31 9.71 0.18
C TYR A 87 -3.49 9.93 -0.76
N ASN A 88 -4.68 10.07 -0.19
CA ASN A 88 -5.89 10.44 -0.93
C ASN A 88 -6.20 11.91 -0.63
N GLY A 89 -5.77 12.79 -1.52
CA GLY A 89 -6.13 14.22 -1.53
C GLY A 89 -7.47 14.45 -2.24
N ASP A 90 -7.70 15.65 -2.78
CA ASP A 90 -8.81 15.85 -3.74
C ASP A 90 -8.59 15.00 -5.01
N ILE A 91 -9.60 14.87 -5.88
CA ILE A 91 -9.75 13.88 -6.99
C ILE A 91 -8.51 13.73 -7.91
N TYR A 92 -7.61 14.71 -7.93
CA TYR A 92 -6.40 14.73 -8.77
C TYR A 92 -5.07 14.60 -8.00
N SER A 93 -5.11 14.63 -6.67
CA SER A 93 -3.94 14.73 -5.78
C SER A 93 -3.66 13.44 -5.01
N ASP A 94 -4.17 12.31 -5.46
CA ASP A 94 -3.89 11.02 -4.86
C ASP A 94 -2.58 10.43 -5.41
N TYR A 95 -1.79 9.81 -4.53
CA TYR A 95 -0.50 9.22 -4.89
C TYR A 95 -0.01 8.21 -3.86
N LEU A 96 0.89 7.35 -4.31
CA LEU A 96 1.73 6.51 -3.46
C LEU A 96 3.04 7.20 -3.10
N TYR A 97 3.47 7.01 -1.86
CA TYR A 97 4.75 7.47 -1.36
C TYR A 97 5.24 6.56 -0.22
N PHE A 98 6.55 6.52 -0.02
CA PHE A 98 7.16 5.79 1.10
C PHE A 98 7.13 6.64 2.38
N TYR A 99 6.65 6.02 3.45
CA TYR A 99 6.54 6.60 4.78
C TYR A 99 7.21 5.71 5.82
N PRO A 100 7.58 6.26 6.99
CA PRO A 100 7.87 5.44 8.15
C PRO A 100 6.72 4.51 8.45
N CYS A 101 7.01 3.24 8.72
CA CYS A 101 5.98 2.23 9.03
C CYS A 101 5.17 2.55 10.30
N SER A 102 5.66 3.46 11.14
CA SER A 102 4.96 4.02 12.31
C SER A 102 3.96 5.13 11.96
N SER A 103 3.95 5.62 10.71
CA SER A 103 3.00 6.64 10.25
C SER A 103 1.57 6.14 10.37
N LEU A 104 0.64 7.03 10.70
CA LEU A 104 -0.74 6.67 10.98
C LEU A 104 -1.63 6.90 9.75
N PHE A 105 -2.19 5.81 9.24
CA PHE A 105 -3.11 5.80 8.09
C PHE A 105 -4.33 4.90 8.37
N HIS A 106 -5.39 4.97 7.55
CA HIS A 106 -6.45 3.94 7.59
C HIS A 106 -5.94 2.64 6.96
N SER A 107 -6.56 1.49 7.21
CA SER A 107 -6.13 0.23 6.60
C SER A 107 -7.28 -0.44 5.89
N VAL A 108 -7.04 -0.95 4.68
CA VAL A 108 -7.98 -1.81 3.96
C VAL A 108 -7.58 -3.26 4.22
N CYS A 109 -8.52 -4.06 4.72
CA CYS A 109 -8.33 -5.49 4.93
C CYS A 109 -9.07 -6.27 3.86
N GLU A 110 -8.41 -7.28 3.31
CA GLU A 110 -8.94 -8.16 2.29
C GLU A 110 -9.08 -9.58 2.84
N ARG A 111 -10.22 -10.21 2.59
CA ARG A 111 -10.44 -11.63 2.87
C ARG A 111 -10.77 -12.32 1.56
N ASN A 112 -10.02 -13.36 1.23
CA ASN A 112 -10.35 -14.20 0.09
C ASN A 112 -11.55 -15.10 0.45
N SER A 113 -12.69 -14.89 -0.22
CA SER A 113 -13.95 -15.60 0.05
C SER A 113 -13.99 -17.04 -0.48
N THR A 114 -12.85 -17.60 -0.91
CA THR A 114 -12.75 -18.96 -1.47
C THR A 114 -12.33 -20.02 -0.46
N LEU A 115 -11.98 -19.65 0.77
CA LEU A 115 -11.72 -20.58 1.88
C LEU A 115 -12.93 -20.59 2.82
N ASN A 116 -13.97 -21.35 2.45
CA ASN A 116 -15.05 -21.76 3.35
C ASN A 116 -14.67 -23.01 4.13
#